data_AF-A0A922LX54-F1
#
_entry.id   AF-A0A922LX54-F1
#
_cell.length_a   1.000
_cell.length_b   1.000
_cell.length_c   1.000
_cell.angle_alpha   90.00
_cell.angle_beta   90.00
_cell.angle_gamma   90.00
#
_symmetry.space_group_name_H-M   'P 1'
#
loop_
_entity.id
_entity.type
_entity.pdbx_description
1 polymer ?
#
loop_
_entity_poly.entity_id
_entity_poly.type
_entity_poly.pdbx_seq_one_letter_code
_entity_poly.pdbx_strand_id
1 'polypeptide(L)'
;MAKLGEGDPRWIVEERADAKNVNNWHWSDKDATGWSINKIKELLKGSKIENDLYSCKITDISKLDGEANVYVRKGKLMCFYEWEIVIDWEGIVKSSEDKVKIVGKVEVISLIDEYGVNKCETNTSWTSSTDGDLVGSFMKSTGVDFIKSKLEKYITLLKEG
;
A
#
# COMPACT_ATOMS: atom_id res chain seq x y z
N MET A 1 -28.36 -39.24 -41.76
CA MET A 1 -29.24 -38.16 -41.26
C MET A 1 -29.53 -38.47 -39.80
N ALA A 2 -29.13 -37.59 -38.86
CA ALA A 2 -29.37 -37.81 -37.43
C ALA A 2 -30.85 -37.58 -37.11
N LYS A 3 -31.45 -38.43 -36.27
CA LYS A 3 -32.85 -38.36 -35.87
C LYS A 3 -33.05 -37.22 -34.86
N LEU A 4 -34.09 -36.41 -35.07
CA LEU A 4 -34.51 -35.34 -34.17
C LEU A 4 -35.03 -35.95 -32.86
N GLY A 5 -34.31 -35.78 -31.75
CA GLY A 5 -34.76 -36.17 -30.41
C GLY A 5 -33.81 -37.03 -29.57
N GLU A 6 -32.70 -37.52 -30.12
CA GLU A 6 -31.64 -38.19 -29.35
C GLU A 6 -30.40 -37.30 -29.31
N GLY A 7 -30.35 -36.38 -28.34
CA GLY A 7 -29.11 -35.67 -28.01
C GLY A 7 -28.10 -36.66 -27.43
N ASP A 8 -26.92 -36.75 -28.04
CA ASP A 8 -25.83 -37.60 -27.55
C ASP A 8 -25.53 -37.23 -26.07
N PRO A 9 -25.56 -38.19 -25.12
CA PRO A 9 -25.31 -37.92 -23.71
C PRO A 9 -23.91 -37.36 -23.43
N ARG A 10 -22.98 -37.39 -24.40
CA ARG A 10 -21.70 -36.68 -24.33
C ARG A 10 -21.83 -35.15 -24.42
N TRP A 11 -22.99 -34.63 -24.81
CA TRP A 11 -23.23 -33.21 -25.02
C TRP A 11 -24.27 -32.61 -24.06
N ILE A 12 -24.51 -33.25 -22.92
CA ILE A 12 -25.25 -32.63 -21.83
C ILE A 12 -24.32 -31.62 -21.16
N VAL A 13 -24.46 -30.34 -21.53
CA VAL A 13 -23.92 -29.22 -20.74
C VAL A 13 -24.88 -29.03 -19.57
N GLU A 14 -24.73 -29.84 -18.53
CA GLU A 14 -25.33 -29.53 -17.23
C GLU A 14 -24.66 -28.26 -16.70
N GLU A 15 -25.45 -27.19 -16.53
CA GLU A 15 -25.04 -26.07 -15.68
C GLU A 15 -24.85 -26.60 -14.26
N ARG A 16 -23.58 -26.85 -13.89
CA ARG A 16 -23.25 -27.24 -12.53
C ARG A 16 -23.60 -26.08 -11.60
N ALA A 17 -24.48 -26.35 -10.63
CA ALA A 17 -24.87 -25.41 -9.58
C ALA A 17 -23.67 -24.93 -8.72
N ASP A 18 -22.53 -25.62 -8.79
CA ASP A 18 -21.41 -25.43 -7.88
C ASP A 18 -20.53 -24.21 -8.21
N ALA A 19 -20.68 -23.59 -9.40
CA ALA A 19 -19.97 -22.39 -9.88
C ALA A 19 -18.49 -22.30 -9.46
N LYS A 20 -17.82 -23.45 -9.31
CA LYS A 20 -16.51 -23.52 -8.65
C LYS A 20 -15.46 -23.18 -9.69
N ASN A 21 -14.66 -22.14 -9.43
CA ASN A 21 -13.54 -21.79 -10.30
C ASN A 21 -12.41 -22.83 -10.16
N VAL A 22 -12.61 -23.99 -10.78
CA VAL A 22 -11.64 -25.08 -10.76
C VAL A 22 -10.36 -24.61 -11.46
N ASN A 23 -9.23 -24.68 -10.76
CA ASN A 23 -7.90 -24.27 -11.23
C ASN A 23 -7.72 -22.76 -11.52
N ASN A 24 -8.57 -21.85 -11.01
CA ASN A 24 -8.49 -20.41 -11.30
C ASN A 24 -8.41 -20.10 -12.81
N TRP A 25 -9.18 -20.83 -13.61
CA TRP A 25 -9.23 -20.69 -15.07
C TRP A 25 -10.19 -19.57 -15.51
N HIS A 26 -11.22 -19.29 -14.71
CA HIS A 26 -12.13 -18.17 -14.90
C HIS A 26 -11.60 -16.93 -14.19
N TRP A 27 -11.85 -15.76 -14.78
CA TRP A 27 -11.48 -14.47 -14.19
C TRP A 27 -12.13 -14.34 -12.81
N SER A 28 -11.31 -14.12 -11.78
CA SER A 28 -11.75 -13.65 -10.48
C SER A 28 -11.10 -12.30 -10.26
N ASP A 29 -11.92 -11.28 -10.11
CA ASP A 29 -11.52 -9.93 -9.73
C ASP A 29 -11.97 -9.70 -8.30
N LYS A 30 -11.06 -9.25 -7.45
CA LYS A 30 -11.33 -8.95 -6.05
C LYS A 30 -10.80 -7.57 -5.75
N ASP A 31 -11.73 -6.68 -5.40
CA ASP A 31 -11.41 -5.39 -4.82
C ASP A 31 -10.66 -5.60 -3.50
N ALA A 32 -9.44 -5.09 -3.46
CA ALA A 32 -8.56 -5.10 -2.30
C ALA A 32 -8.41 -3.70 -1.69
N THR A 33 -9.07 -2.67 -2.22
CA THR A 33 -8.94 -1.27 -1.81
C THR A 33 -9.19 -1.08 -0.33
N GLY A 34 -10.30 -1.62 0.19
CA GLY A 34 -10.64 -1.52 1.62
C GLY A 34 -9.62 -2.24 2.52
N TRP A 35 -9.11 -3.39 2.08
CA TRP A 35 -8.06 -4.11 2.81
C TRP A 35 -6.74 -3.33 2.80
N SER A 36 -6.35 -2.80 1.65
CA SER A 36 -5.12 -2.02 1.47
C SER A 36 -5.13 -0.74 2.31
N ILE A 37 -6.24 0.00 2.34
CA ILE A 37 -6.38 1.20 3.18
C ILE A 37 -6.13 0.87 4.65
N ASN A 38 -6.76 -0.19 5.15
CA ASN A 38 -6.60 -0.61 6.54
C ASN A 38 -5.15 -1.08 6.80
N LYS A 39 -4.56 -1.81 5.86
CA LYS A 39 -3.22 -2.38 6.05
C LYS A 39 -2.12 -1.32 6.02
N ILE A 40 -2.21 -0.34 5.12
CA ILE A 40 -1.29 0.79 5.04
C ILE A 40 -1.36 1.61 6.35
N LYS A 41 -2.58 1.88 6.85
CA LYS A 41 -2.80 2.56 8.14
C LYS A 41 -2.17 1.79 9.30
N GLU A 42 -2.37 0.47 9.37
CA GLU A 42 -1.80 -0.39 10.40
C GLU A 42 -0.26 -0.38 10.38
N LEU A 43 0.36 -0.39 9.20
CA LEU A 43 1.81 -0.45 9.05
C LEU A 43 2.53 0.87 9.35
N LEU A 44 1.89 2.00 9.05
CA LEU A 44 2.51 3.33 9.17
C LEU A 44 2.13 4.03 10.48
N LYS A 45 0.84 4.03 10.86
CA LYS A 45 0.37 4.83 11.99
C LYS A 45 1.02 4.40 13.30
N GLY A 46 1.56 5.36 14.04
CA GLY A 46 2.23 5.10 15.32
C GLY A 46 3.64 4.55 15.21
N SER A 47 4.16 4.32 14.00
CA SER A 47 5.56 3.94 13.80
C SER A 47 6.49 5.03 14.31
N LYS A 48 7.55 4.60 15.02
CA LYS A 48 8.61 5.46 15.51
C LYS A 48 9.85 5.32 14.63
N ILE A 49 10.45 6.46 14.30
CA ILE A 49 11.64 6.59 13.46
C ILE A 49 12.63 7.38 14.31
N GLU A 50 13.59 6.69 14.90
CA GLU A 50 14.52 7.28 15.86
C GLU A 50 15.96 6.98 15.50
N ASN A 51 16.86 7.89 15.87
CA ASN A 51 18.29 7.66 15.93
C ASN A 51 18.84 8.25 17.24
N ASP A 52 20.16 8.42 17.35
CA ASP A 52 20.79 8.95 18.57
C ASP A 52 20.42 10.42 18.83
N LEU A 53 20.09 11.20 17.80
CA LEU A 53 19.89 12.65 17.87
C LEU A 53 18.43 13.08 17.77
N TYR A 54 17.58 12.31 17.08
CA TYR A 54 16.24 12.67 16.67
C TYR A 54 15.26 11.54 17.01
N SER A 55 14.04 11.93 17.34
CA SER A 55 12.92 11.01 17.55
C SER A 55 11.72 11.51 16.78
N CYS A 56 11.30 10.78 15.76
CA CYS A 56 10.12 11.08 14.97
C CYS A 56 9.06 10.00 15.12
N LYS A 57 7.79 10.37 14.95
CA LYS A 57 6.66 9.48 15.03
C LYS A 57 5.64 9.86 13.96
N ILE A 58 5.12 8.84 13.27
CA ILE A 58 3.97 9.00 12.38
C ILE A 58 2.71 9.14 13.25
N THR A 59 2.04 10.28 13.14
CA THR A 59 0.85 10.61 13.95
C THR A 59 -0.41 10.10 13.28
N ASP A 60 -0.57 10.40 12.00
CA ASP A 60 -1.73 10.00 11.22
C ASP A 60 -1.45 9.93 9.72
N ILE A 61 -2.45 9.48 8.96
CA ILE A 61 -2.44 9.52 7.50
C ILE A 61 -3.61 10.42 7.07
N SER A 62 -3.31 11.67 6.72
CA SER A 62 -4.34 12.65 6.33
C SER A 62 -5.02 12.35 5.00
N LYS A 63 -4.34 11.67 4.08
CA LYS A 63 -4.87 11.29 2.77
C LYS A 63 -4.35 9.91 2.38
N LEU A 64 -5.23 9.05 1.90
CA LEU A 64 -4.90 7.73 1.37
C LEU A 64 -5.92 7.41 0.29
N ASP A 65 -5.69 8.00 -0.88
CA ASP A 65 -6.59 7.94 -2.02
C ASP A 65 -5.97 7.06 -3.09
N GLY A 66 -6.81 6.23 -3.72
CA GLY A 66 -6.34 5.23 -4.67
C GLY A 66 -7.17 3.97 -4.65
N GLU A 67 -6.71 2.98 -5.39
CA GLU A 67 -7.37 1.68 -5.54
C GLU A 67 -6.35 0.54 -5.55
N ALA A 68 -6.83 -0.64 -5.18
CA ALA A 68 -6.07 -1.88 -5.34
C ALA A 68 -7.01 -3.02 -5.74
N ASN A 69 -6.61 -3.75 -6.78
CA ASN A 69 -7.35 -4.90 -7.29
C ASN A 69 -6.42 -6.11 -7.44
N VAL A 70 -6.90 -7.28 -7.05
CA VAL A 70 -6.17 -8.54 -7.20
C VAL A 70 -6.95 -9.45 -8.13
N TYR A 71 -6.27 -9.93 -9.16
CA TYR A 71 -6.87 -10.81 -10.17
C TYR A 71 -6.00 -12.04 -10.40
N VAL A 72 -6.66 -13.18 -10.57
CA VAL A 72 -5.97 -14.43 -10.90
C VAL A 72 -6.30 -14.86 -12.31
N ARG A 73 -5.28 -15.08 -13.12
CA ARG A 73 -5.41 -15.58 -14.50
C ARG A 73 -4.41 -16.69 -14.75
N LYS A 74 -4.89 -17.86 -15.20
CA LYS A 74 -4.04 -19.03 -15.50
C LYS A 74 -3.12 -19.40 -14.31
N GLY A 75 -3.62 -19.28 -13.08
CA GLY A 75 -2.84 -19.54 -11.87
C GLY A 75 -1.79 -18.48 -11.52
N LYS A 76 -1.69 -17.37 -12.26
CA LYS A 76 -0.85 -16.22 -11.90
C LYS A 76 -1.69 -15.17 -11.20
N LEU A 77 -1.31 -14.83 -9.96
CA LEU A 77 -1.83 -13.71 -9.23
C LEU A 77 -1.17 -12.44 -9.76
N MET A 78 -1.99 -11.44 -10.05
CA MET A 78 -1.54 -10.13 -10.47
C MET A 78 -2.29 -9.09 -9.64
N CYS A 79 -1.59 -8.02 -9.27
CA CYS A 79 -2.14 -6.95 -8.46
C CYS A 79 -1.96 -5.66 -9.22
N PHE A 80 -3.03 -4.89 -9.33
CA PHE A 80 -2.96 -3.48 -9.70
C PHE A 80 -3.15 -2.66 -8.44
N TYR A 81 -2.32 -1.63 -8.28
CA TYR A 81 -2.52 -0.66 -7.23
C TYR A 81 -2.04 0.71 -7.68
N GLU A 82 -2.74 1.74 -7.24
CA GLU A 82 -2.37 3.13 -7.37
C GLU A 82 -2.72 3.83 -6.07
N TRP A 83 -1.76 4.55 -5.48
CA TRP A 83 -1.96 5.29 -4.24
C TRP A 83 -1.30 6.67 -4.27
N GLU A 84 -2.04 7.64 -3.75
CA GLU A 84 -1.55 8.94 -3.29
C GLU A 84 -1.72 9.00 -1.77
N ILE A 85 -0.62 9.22 -1.04
CA ILE A 85 -0.59 9.11 0.42
C ILE A 85 -0.01 10.37 1.02
N VAL A 86 -0.71 10.98 1.98
CA VAL A 86 -0.18 12.09 2.79
C VAL A 86 -0.13 11.66 4.24
N ILE A 87 1.08 11.64 4.79
CA ILE A 87 1.41 11.13 6.11
C ILE A 87 1.80 12.30 7.01
N ASP A 88 1.15 12.41 8.16
CA ASP A 88 1.48 13.38 9.19
C ASP A 88 2.51 12.81 10.16
N TRP A 89 3.51 13.60 10.50
CA TRP A 89 4.54 13.20 11.46
C TRP A 89 4.86 14.32 12.44
N GLU A 90 5.34 13.91 13.61
CA GLU A 90 5.89 14.78 14.64
C GLU A 90 7.29 14.32 15.01
N GLY A 91 8.18 15.24 15.35
CA GLY A 91 9.54 14.92 15.74
C GLY A 91 10.13 15.89 16.75
N ILE A 92 11.17 15.43 17.45
CA ILE A 92 11.93 16.21 18.44
C ILE A 92 13.42 15.94 18.27
N VAL A 93 14.23 16.92 18.65
CA VAL A 93 15.68 16.75 18.85
C VAL A 93 15.91 16.25 20.28
N LYS A 94 16.54 15.08 20.44
CA LYS A 94 16.75 14.42 21.73
C LYS A 94 17.69 15.21 22.66
N SER A 95 18.64 15.96 22.09
CA SER A 95 19.62 16.77 22.83
C SER A 95 19.11 18.15 23.23
N SER A 96 17.94 18.59 22.74
CA SER A 96 17.39 19.90 23.04
C SER A 96 16.65 19.88 24.39
N GLU A 97 16.97 20.82 25.28
CA GLU A 97 16.36 20.91 26.62
C GLU A 97 14.86 21.23 26.56
N ASP A 98 14.45 22.07 25.61
CA ASP A 98 13.07 22.53 25.45
C ASP A 98 12.16 21.54 24.69
N LYS A 99 12.72 20.45 24.14
CA LYS A 99 12.02 19.40 23.38
C LYS A 99 10.93 19.95 22.45
N VAL A 100 11.30 20.94 21.64
CA VAL A 100 10.37 21.58 20.71
C VAL A 100 9.81 20.56 19.74
N LYS A 101 8.47 20.47 19.70
CA LYS A 101 7.76 19.56 18.82
C LYS A 101 7.69 20.15 17.41
N ILE A 102 8.37 19.49 16.49
CA ILE A 102 8.34 19.80 15.06
C ILE A 102 7.25 18.94 14.42
N VAL A 103 6.45 19.54 13.55
CA VAL A 103 5.40 18.84 12.80
C VAL A 103 5.66 18.99 11.31
N GLY A 104 5.29 17.97 10.56
CA GLY A 104 5.47 17.96 9.12
C GLY A 104 4.61 16.92 8.42
N LYS A 105 4.74 16.90 7.09
CA LYS A 105 4.06 15.97 6.20
C LYS A 105 5.06 15.28 5.29
N VAL A 106 4.78 14.02 4.97
CA VAL A 106 5.41 13.29 3.86
C VAL A 106 4.31 12.91 2.88
N GLU A 107 4.47 13.33 1.64
CA GLU A 107 3.53 13.06 0.55
C GLU A 107 4.18 12.05 -0.39
N VAL A 108 3.53 10.91 -0.61
CA VAL A 108 3.85 9.94 -1.65
C VAL A 108 2.91 10.23 -2.81
N ILE A 109 3.43 10.89 -3.84
CA ILE A 109 2.62 11.48 -4.92
C ILE A 109 2.07 10.39 -5.84
N SER A 110 2.87 9.39 -6.14
CA SER A 110 2.45 8.29 -7.00
C SER A 110 3.15 6.99 -6.59
N LEU A 111 2.37 6.06 -6.03
CA LEU A 111 2.76 4.68 -5.84
C LEU A 111 1.92 3.80 -6.75
N ILE A 112 2.50 3.36 -7.87
CA ILE A 112 1.85 2.48 -8.84
C ILE A 112 2.64 1.17 -9.04
N ASP A 113 1.95 0.15 -9.53
CA ASP A 113 2.48 -1.20 -9.71
C ASP A 113 3.66 -1.28 -10.70
N GLU A 114 3.59 -0.53 -11.80
CA GLU A 114 4.58 -0.54 -12.88
C GLU A 114 5.97 -0.08 -12.43
N TYR A 115 6.00 0.88 -11.50
CA TYR A 115 7.24 1.51 -11.04
C TYR A 115 7.71 0.99 -9.69
N GLY A 116 6.80 0.49 -8.86
CA GLY A 116 7.09 0.05 -7.50
C GLY A 116 7.52 1.20 -6.57
N VAL A 117 7.89 0.85 -5.34
CA VAL A 117 8.16 1.84 -4.28
C VAL A 117 9.44 2.65 -4.53
N ASN A 118 10.45 2.08 -5.18
CA ASN A 118 11.74 2.75 -5.35
C ASN A 118 11.66 4.00 -6.24
N LYS A 119 10.71 4.02 -7.16
CA LYS A 119 10.49 5.12 -8.11
C LYS A 119 9.41 6.11 -7.67
N CYS A 120 8.79 5.92 -6.49
CA CYS A 120 7.77 6.84 -6.05
C CYS A 120 8.38 8.22 -5.77
N GLU A 121 7.71 9.25 -6.28
CA GLU A 121 8.05 10.63 -5.99
C GLU A 121 7.52 10.98 -4.60
N THR A 122 8.38 11.55 -3.76
CA THR A 122 8.03 11.92 -2.40
C THR A 122 8.35 13.38 -2.14
N ASN A 123 7.39 14.10 -1.56
CA ASN A 123 7.60 15.45 -1.04
C ASN A 123 7.62 15.40 0.49
N THR A 124 8.41 16.26 1.12
CA THR A 124 8.48 16.34 2.58
C THR A 124 8.46 17.81 2.98
N SER A 125 7.54 18.17 3.86
CA SER A 125 7.38 19.52 4.39
C SER A 125 7.35 19.51 5.92
N TRP A 126 7.76 20.60 6.55
CA TRP A 126 7.81 20.75 8.00
C TRP A 126 7.70 22.21 8.43
N THR A 127 7.46 22.44 9.72
CA THR A 127 7.56 23.77 10.31
C THR A 127 9.01 24.24 10.33
N SER A 128 9.31 25.29 9.55
CA SER A 128 10.67 25.83 9.43
C SER A 128 11.14 26.47 10.74
N SER A 129 12.26 25.96 11.24
CA SER A 129 13.00 26.41 12.41
C SER A 129 14.38 25.75 12.39
N THR A 130 15.33 26.22 13.20
CA THR A 130 16.68 25.62 13.23
C THR A 130 16.64 24.12 13.56
N ASP A 131 15.86 23.73 14.58
CA ASP A 131 15.66 22.32 14.93
C ASP A 131 14.77 21.61 13.89
N GLY A 132 13.82 22.33 13.30
CA GLY A 132 12.93 21.82 12.25
C GLY A 132 13.67 21.39 11.00
N ASP A 133 14.69 22.13 10.55
CA ASP A 133 15.47 21.78 9.36
C ASP A 133 16.34 20.54 9.59
N LEU A 134 16.84 20.34 10.81
CA LEU A 134 17.58 19.14 11.20
C LEU A 134 16.68 17.90 11.19
N VAL A 135 15.53 17.97 11.87
CA VAL A 135 14.56 16.87 11.95
C VAL A 135 13.90 16.61 10.59
N GLY A 136 13.59 17.67 9.85
CA GLY A 136 13.04 17.61 8.49
C GLY A 136 13.99 16.92 7.52
N SER A 137 15.29 17.23 7.58
CA SER A 137 16.31 16.56 6.76
C SER A 137 16.46 15.08 7.12
N PHE A 138 16.36 14.74 8.40
CA PHE A 138 16.31 13.34 8.86
C PHE A 138 15.07 12.62 8.33
N MET A 139 13.90 13.24 8.40
CA MET A 139 12.66 12.67 7.88
C MET A 139 12.70 12.51 6.35
N LYS A 140 13.25 13.48 5.62
CA LYS A 140 13.40 13.43 4.16
C LYS A 140 14.31 12.29 3.67
N SER A 141 15.26 11.87 4.49
CA SER A 141 16.17 10.76 4.18
C SER A 141 15.68 9.46 4.83
N THR A 142 16.05 9.25 6.10
CA THR A 142 15.76 8.02 6.84
C THR A 142 14.26 7.79 7.03
N GLY A 143 13.48 8.86 7.22
CA GLY A 143 12.03 8.74 7.38
C GLY A 143 11.33 8.26 6.11
N VAL A 144 11.70 8.81 4.96
CA VAL A 144 11.19 8.38 3.65
C VAL A 144 11.59 6.94 3.37
N ASP A 145 12.85 6.55 3.61
CA ASP A 145 13.29 5.16 3.43
C ASP A 145 12.51 4.18 4.32
N PHE A 146 12.23 4.57 5.56
CA PHE A 146 11.39 3.79 6.47
C PHE A 146 9.97 3.65 5.92
N ILE A 147 9.34 4.75 5.47
CA ILE A 147 7.99 4.72 4.87
C ILE A 147 7.96 3.81 3.65
N LYS A 148 8.96 3.92 2.77
CA LYS A 148 9.13 3.04 1.60
C LYS A 148 9.20 1.57 2.02
N SER A 149 9.99 1.22 3.04
CA SER A 149 10.08 -0.16 3.53
C SER A 149 8.72 -0.71 4.03
N LYS A 150 7.88 0.13 4.64
CA LYS A 150 6.53 -0.27 5.07
C LYS A 150 5.59 -0.47 3.90
N LEU A 151 5.68 0.38 2.87
CA LEU A 151 4.91 0.25 1.65
C LEU A 151 5.32 -1.00 0.84
N GLU A 152 6.62 -1.32 0.81
CA GLU A 152 7.11 -2.58 0.23
C GLU A 152 6.52 -3.79 0.95
N LYS A 153 6.52 -3.77 2.30
CA LYS A 153 5.88 -4.83 3.09
C LYS A 153 4.38 -4.96 2.78
N TYR A 154 3.67 -3.84 2.60
CA TYR A 154 2.29 -3.86 2.15
C TYR A 154 2.14 -4.55 0.80
N ILE A 155 2.97 -4.21 -0.19
CA ILE A 155 2.91 -4.81 -1.53
C ILE A 155 3.22 -6.32 -1.50
N THR A 156 4.18 -6.74 -0.68
CA THR A 156 4.45 -8.18 -0.46
C THR A 156 3.21 -8.88 0.07
N LEU A 157 2.57 -8.33 1.10
CA LEU A 157 1.35 -8.89 1.69
C LEU A 157 0.17 -8.91 0.70
N LEU A 158 0.05 -7.90 -0.16
CA LEU A 158 -0.97 -7.85 -1.21
C LEU A 158 -0.79 -8.98 -2.24
N LYS A 159 0.47 -9.36 -2.53
CA LYS A 159 0.80 -10.44 -3.47
C LYS A 159 0.69 -11.84 -2.88
N GLU A 160 0.62 -11.96 -1.56
CA GLU A 160 0.50 -13.23 -0.84
C GLU A 160 -0.96 -13.63 -0.54
N GLY A 161 -1.91 -12.69 -0.67
CA GLY A 161 -3.33 -12.88 -0.33
C GLY A 161 -4.25 -13.15 -1.51
#